data_AF-W8KM00-F1
#
_entry.id   AF-W8KM00-F1
#
_cell.length_a   1.000
_cell.length_b   1.000
_cell.length_c   1.000
_cell.angle_alpha   90.00
_cell.angle_beta   90.00
_cell.angle_gamma   90.00
#
_symmetry.space_group_name_H-M   'P 1'
#
loop_
_entity.id
_entity.type
_entity.pdbx_description
1 polymer ?
#
loop_
_entity_poly.entity_id
_entity_poly.type
_entity_poly.pdbx_seq_one_letter_code
_entity_poly.pdbx_strand_id
1 'polypeptide(L)'
;MPLKKPRLEQSPRRILTAHAGLALIGEAIAASRLDQAVKSMGSYRGTDHGQVLSTYLGLLTLGKSDFEAAEGVRKDPFFLSCMGLKRGLSAARLRQRMDASAMDYARALDRANLTFL
;
A
#
# COMPACT_ATOMS: atom_id res chain seq x y z
N MET A 1 -18.12 4.39 1.30
CA MET A 1 -17.29 5.42 1.99
C MET A 1 -16.07 4.70 2.53
N PRO A 2 -14.82 5.11 2.25
CA PRO A 2 -13.65 4.44 2.83
C PRO A 2 -13.72 4.53 4.35
N LEU A 3 -13.41 3.44 5.04
CA LEU A 3 -13.38 3.41 6.50
C LEU A 3 -12.30 4.39 7.00
N LYS A 4 -12.49 4.95 8.21
CA LYS A 4 -11.42 5.68 8.89
C LYS A 4 -10.21 4.75 9.07
N LYS A 5 -9.00 5.32 9.04
CA LYS A 5 -7.77 4.57 9.32
C LYS A 5 -7.92 3.80 10.64
N PRO A 6 -7.65 2.48 10.67
CA PRO A 6 -7.75 1.71 11.89
C PRO A 6 -6.81 2.26 12.96
N ARG A 7 -7.25 2.22 14.22
CA ARG A 7 -6.42 2.55 15.37
C ARG A 7 -5.83 1.25 15.92
N LEU A 8 -4.52 1.23 16.13
CA LEU A 8 -3.85 0.10 16.79
C LEU A 8 -4.00 0.26 18.31
N GLU A 9 -4.55 -0.76 18.95
CA GLU A 9 -4.72 -0.81 20.40
C GLU A 9 -4.31 -2.20 20.91
N GLN A 10 -3.72 -2.25 22.09
CA GLN A 10 -3.37 -3.53 22.71
C GLN A 10 -4.65 -4.21 23.21
N SER A 11 -4.93 -5.41 22.68
CA SER A 11 -6.06 -6.19 23.17
C SER A 11 -5.69 -6.89 24.49
N PRO A 12 -6.60 -6.91 25.50
CA PRO A 12 -6.40 -7.70 26.71
C PRO A 12 -6.53 -9.22 26.46
N ARG A 13 -6.92 -9.64 25.25
CA ARG A 13 -7.03 -11.05 24.84
C ARG A 13 -6.19 -11.29 23.60
N ARG A 14 -5.69 -12.51 23.45
CA ARG A 14 -4.97 -12.93 22.24
C ARG A 14 -5.96 -13.21 21.10
N ILE A 15 -6.37 -12.15 20.39
CA ILE A 15 -7.20 -12.25 19.19
C ILE A 15 -6.27 -12.21 17.97
N LEU A 16 -6.24 -13.31 17.21
CA LEU A 16 -5.47 -13.39 15.97
C LEU A 16 -6.46 -13.41 14.80
N THR A 17 -6.31 -12.45 13.88
CA THR A 17 -7.05 -12.45 12.61
C THR A 17 -6.06 -12.38 11.47
N ALA A 18 -6.39 -13.02 10.33
CA ALA A 18 -5.52 -13.04 9.16
C ALA A 18 -5.23 -11.64 8.57
N HIS A 19 -6.05 -10.64 8.90
CA HIS A 19 -6.00 -9.31 8.30
C HIS A 19 -5.50 -8.23 9.26
N ALA A 20 -5.30 -8.53 10.56
CA ALA A 20 -4.79 -7.56 11.53
C ALA A 20 -3.41 -7.00 11.15
N GLY A 21 -2.59 -7.81 10.48
CA GLY A 21 -1.28 -7.39 9.98
C GLY A 21 -1.35 -6.22 8.99
N LEU A 22 -2.44 -6.09 8.21
CA LEU A 22 -2.60 -4.97 7.27
C LEU A 22 -2.60 -3.61 7.98
N ALA A 23 -3.20 -3.52 9.17
CA ALA A 23 -3.23 -2.28 9.93
C ALA A 23 -1.81 -1.89 10.41
N LEU A 24 -1.02 -2.87 10.85
CA LEU A 24 0.38 -2.65 11.24
C LEU A 24 1.25 -2.21 10.06
N ILE A 25 1.10 -2.89 8.92
CA ILE A 25 1.83 -2.56 7.69
C ILE A 25 1.42 -1.18 7.17
N GLY A 26 0.14 -0.83 7.28
CA GLY A 26 -0.34 0.52 6.96
C GLY A 26 0.35 1.62 7.77
N GLU A 27 0.58 1.38 9.07
CA GLU A 27 1.37 2.29 9.90
C GLU A 27 2.85 2.31 9.49
N ALA A 28 3.47 1.16 9.21
CA ALA A 28 4.86 1.10 8.76
C ALA A 28 5.09 1.84 7.44
N ILE A 29 4.19 1.68 6.45
CA ILE A 29 4.25 2.40 5.18
C ILE A 29 4.16 3.91 5.42
N ALA A 30 3.22 4.36 6.28
CA ALA A 30 3.10 5.77 6.61
C ALA A 30 4.36 6.30 7.33
N ALA A 31 4.92 5.53 8.27
CA ALA A 31 6.13 5.89 9.01
C ALA A 31 7.37 5.98 8.10
N SER A 32 7.46 5.14 7.07
CA SER A 32 8.54 5.17 6.07
C SER A 32 8.53 6.41 5.16
N ARG A 33 7.47 7.25 5.24
CA ARG A 33 7.28 8.44 4.39
C ARG A 33 7.38 8.11 2.90
N LEU A 34 6.80 6.97 2.51
CA LEU A 34 6.84 6.47 1.14
C LEU A 34 6.31 7.49 0.12
N ASP A 35 5.29 8.26 0.50
CA ASP A 35 4.73 9.36 -0.27
C ASP A 35 5.76 10.45 -0.61
N GLN A 36 6.66 10.76 0.33
CA GLN A 36 7.76 11.68 0.12
C GLN A 36 8.84 11.07 -0.78
N ALA A 37 9.14 9.78 -0.61
CA ALA A 37 10.15 9.08 -1.42
C ALA A 37 9.77 9.08 -2.91
N VAL A 38 8.49 8.85 -3.23
CA VAL A 38 7.99 8.87 -4.61
C VAL A 38 7.68 10.25 -5.15
N LYS A 39 7.68 11.30 -4.30
CA LYS A 39 7.38 12.68 -4.73
C LYS A 39 8.31 13.17 -5.85
N SER A 40 9.57 12.73 -5.80
CA SER A 40 10.59 13.06 -6.81
C SER A 40 10.31 12.47 -8.19
N MET A 41 9.43 11.47 -8.30
CA MET A 41 9.02 10.87 -9.57
C MET A 41 8.02 11.74 -10.34
N GLY A 42 7.51 12.81 -9.72
CA GLY A 42 6.50 13.68 -10.31
C GLY A 42 5.14 13.00 -10.44
N SER A 43 4.27 13.55 -11.28
CA SER A 43 2.99 12.91 -11.63
C SER A 43 2.95 12.64 -13.13
N TYR A 44 3.15 11.38 -13.52
CA TYR A 44 3.00 10.99 -14.94
C TYR A 44 1.55 10.59 -15.21
N ARG A 45 0.84 11.32 -16.09
CA ARG A 45 -0.57 11.04 -16.46
C ARG A 45 -1.51 10.86 -15.25
N GLY A 46 -1.34 11.67 -14.20
CA GLY A 46 -2.16 11.59 -12.98
C GLY A 46 -1.97 10.31 -12.16
N THR A 47 -0.80 9.67 -12.25
CA THR A 47 -0.44 8.51 -11.42
C THR A 47 -0.18 8.96 -10.00
N ASP A 48 -0.88 8.34 -9.05
CA ASP A 48 -0.52 8.40 -7.65
C ASP A 48 0.44 7.24 -7.37
N HIS A 49 1.75 7.52 -7.45
CA HIS A 49 2.80 6.52 -7.24
C HIS A 49 2.74 5.90 -5.83
N GLY A 50 2.35 6.70 -4.83
CA GLY A 50 2.11 6.22 -3.47
C GLY A 50 0.97 5.21 -3.44
N GLN A 51 -0.15 5.49 -4.14
CA GLN A 51 -1.25 4.55 -4.27
C GLN A 51 -0.83 3.22 -4.91
N VAL A 52 -0.01 3.26 -5.98
CA VAL A 52 0.50 2.06 -6.66
C VAL A 52 1.30 1.20 -5.70
N LEU A 53 2.29 1.78 -5.02
CA LEU A 53 3.15 1.02 -4.13
C LEU A 53 2.43 0.53 -2.88
N SER A 54 1.62 1.37 -2.22
CA SER A 54 0.85 0.95 -1.05
C SER A 54 -0.13 -0.18 -1.40
N THR A 55 -0.74 -0.15 -2.59
CA THR A 55 -1.59 -1.26 -3.04
C THR A 55 -0.77 -2.55 -3.18
N TYR A 56 0.38 -2.51 -3.86
CA TYR A 56 1.17 -3.71 -4.11
C TYR A 56 1.82 -4.26 -2.83
N LEU A 57 2.38 -3.40 -1.99
CA LEU A 57 2.92 -3.79 -0.68
C LEU A 57 1.84 -4.45 0.19
N GLY A 58 0.64 -3.86 0.24
CA GLY A 58 -0.50 -4.46 0.93
C GLY A 58 -0.82 -5.88 0.43
N LEU A 59 -0.83 -6.08 -0.90
CA LEU A 59 -1.05 -7.41 -1.49
C LEU A 59 0.06 -8.41 -1.14
N LEU A 60 1.33 -7.99 -1.18
CA LEU A 60 2.46 -8.85 -0.80
C LEU A 60 2.37 -9.32 0.65
N THR A 61 1.90 -8.46 1.56
CA THR A 61 1.70 -8.86 2.97
C THR A 61 0.56 -9.85 3.18
N LEU A 62 -0.34 -9.99 2.21
CA LEU A 62 -1.36 -11.05 2.16
C LEU A 62 -0.87 -12.30 1.42
N GLY A 63 0.40 -12.36 1.03
CA GLY A 63 0.97 -13.45 0.23
C GLY A 63 0.50 -13.46 -1.24
N LYS A 64 -0.04 -12.34 -1.74
CA LYS A 64 -0.56 -12.22 -3.11
C LYS A 64 0.40 -11.39 -3.96
N SER A 65 1.22 -12.05 -4.77
CA SER A 65 2.18 -11.38 -5.67
C SER A 65 1.63 -11.06 -7.05
N ASP A 66 0.53 -11.70 -7.46
CA ASP A 66 -0.13 -11.45 -8.75
C ASP A 66 -0.91 -10.13 -8.74
N PHE A 67 -0.78 -9.35 -9.81
CA PHE A 67 -1.54 -8.12 -10.01
C PHE A 67 -3.05 -8.35 -10.07
N GLU A 68 -3.53 -9.53 -10.49
CA GLU A 68 -4.97 -9.87 -10.48
C GLU A 68 -5.58 -9.79 -9.08
N ALA A 69 -4.77 -10.00 -8.03
CA ALA A 69 -5.22 -9.88 -6.66
C ALA A 69 -5.74 -8.47 -6.30
N ALA A 70 -5.34 -7.44 -7.07
CA ALA A 70 -5.83 -6.08 -6.90
C ALA A 70 -7.35 -5.99 -7.05
N GLU A 71 -7.99 -6.77 -7.92
CA GLU A 71 -9.45 -6.72 -8.10
C GLU A 71 -10.19 -7.14 -6.82
N GLY A 72 -9.67 -8.11 -6.09
CA GLY A 72 -10.26 -8.59 -4.84
C GLY A 72 -10.24 -7.53 -3.72
N VAL A 73 -9.22 -6.68 -3.68
CA VAL A 73 -9.08 -5.63 -2.65
C VAL A 73 -9.56 -4.26 -3.12
N ARG A 74 -9.88 -4.10 -4.41
CA ARG A 74 -10.19 -2.81 -5.03
C ARG A 74 -11.34 -2.06 -4.37
N LYS A 75 -12.32 -2.81 -3.86
CA LYS A 75 -13.50 -2.30 -3.16
C LYS A 75 -13.54 -2.69 -1.68
N ASP A 76 -12.51 -3.35 -1.17
CA ASP A 76 -12.43 -3.76 0.23
C ASP A 76 -12.19 -2.52 1.11
N PRO A 77 -13.18 -2.10 1.92
CA PRO A 77 -13.06 -0.88 2.71
C PRO A 77 -11.97 -0.97 3.79
N PHE A 78 -11.68 -2.17 4.31
CA PHE A 78 -10.67 -2.38 5.34
C PHE A 78 -9.27 -2.34 4.75
N PHE A 79 -9.05 -3.00 3.62
CA PHE A 79 -7.77 -2.89 2.91
C PHE A 79 -7.45 -1.44 2.54
N LEU A 80 -8.42 -0.74 1.96
CA LEU A 80 -8.25 0.66 1.58
C LEU A 80 -7.96 1.56 2.78
N SER A 81 -8.64 1.36 3.92
CA SER A 81 -8.39 2.16 5.12
C SER A 81 -7.04 1.87 5.75
N CYS A 82 -6.61 0.60 5.82
CA CYS A 82 -5.28 0.21 6.29
C CYS A 82 -4.19 0.87 5.43
N MET A 83 -4.32 0.83 4.11
CA MET A 83 -3.32 1.36 3.17
C MET A 83 -3.41 2.88 2.96
N GLY A 84 -4.34 3.58 3.63
CA GLY A 84 -4.53 5.02 3.48
C GLY A 84 -5.06 5.44 2.10
N LEU A 85 -5.73 4.53 1.38
CA LEU A 85 -6.17 4.72 0.00
C LEU A 85 -7.61 5.20 -0.08
N LYS A 86 -7.87 6.22 -0.89
CA LYS A 86 -9.23 6.71 -1.15
C LYS A 86 -10.02 5.80 -2.09
N ARG A 87 -9.31 5.08 -2.97
CA ARG A 87 -9.88 4.19 -3.99
C ARG A 87 -8.89 3.06 -4.29
N GLY A 88 -9.37 1.90 -4.70
CA GLY A 88 -8.51 0.82 -5.16
C GLY A 88 -8.06 0.99 -6.62
N LEU A 89 -6.98 0.31 -6.98
CA LEU A 89 -6.52 0.16 -8.36
C LEU A 89 -7.10 -1.11 -8.98
N SER A 90 -7.34 -1.11 -10.29
CA SER A 90 -7.60 -2.34 -11.04
C SER A 90 -6.30 -3.08 -11.32
N ALA A 91 -6.38 -4.39 -11.56
CA ALA A 91 -5.23 -5.23 -11.91
C ALA A 91 -4.48 -4.66 -13.11
N ALA A 92 -5.21 -4.31 -14.18
CA ALA A 92 -4.64 -3.71 -15.38
C ALA A 92 -3.89 -2.39 -15.10
N ARG A 93 -4.44 -1.51 -14.26
CA ARG A 93 -3.78 -0.24 -13.92
C ARG A 93 -2.55 -0.48 -13.05
N LEU A 94 -2.63 -1.37 -12.07
CA LEU A 94 -1.50 -1.72 -11.23
C LEU A 94 -0.34 -2.26 -12.08
N ARG A 95 -0.61 -3.25 -12.94
CA ARG A 95 0.36 -3.83 -13.87
C ARG A 95 1.00 -2.78 -14.78
N GLN A 96 0.19 -2.01 -15.50
CA GLN A 96 0.70 -0.98 -16.42
C GLN A 96 1.62 0.04 -15.73
N ARG A 97 1.33 0.41 -14.47
CA ARG A 97 2.16 1.38 -13.73
C ARG A 97 3.42 0.74 -13.16
N MET A 98 3.36 -0.52 -12.76
CA MET A 98 4.55 -1.28 -12.35
C MET A 98 5.49 -1.47 -13.55
N ASP A 99 4.97 -1.92 -14.70
CA ASP A 99 5.77 -2.12 -15.93
C ASP A 99 6.46 -0.82 -16.37
N ALA A 100 5.79 0.33 -16.23
CA ALA A 100 6.33 1.62 -16.64
C ALA A 100 7.38 2.21 -15.68
N SER A 101 7.39 1.83 -14.39
CA SER A 101 8.14 2.56 -13.36
C SER A 101 8.79 1.67 -12.29
N ALA A 102 8.86 0.35 -12.49
CA ALA A 102 9.35 -0.61 -11.50
C ALA A 102 10.74 -0.25 -10.93
N MET A 103 11.69 0.14 -11.79
CA MET A 103 13.04 0.47 -11.34
C MET A 103 13.08 1.76 -10.51
N ASP A 104 12.23 2.74 -10.81
CA ASP A 104 12.14 3.96 -10.03
C ASP A 104 11.45 3.70 -8.69
N TYR A 105 10.45 2.82 -8.67
CA TYR A 105 9.84 2.36 -7.43
C TYR A 105 10.82 1.63 -6.52
N ALA A 106 11.67 0.75 -7.06
CA ALA A 106 12.70 0.07 -6.28
C ALA A 106 13.63 1.09 -5.60
N ARG A 107 14.12 2.09 -6.35
CA ARG A 107 14.97 3.16 -5.80
C ARG A 107 14.25 4.01 -4.75
N ALA A 108 12.96 4.29 -4.95
CA ALA A 108 12.16 5.04 -3.98
C ALA A 108 11.97 4.23 -2.68
N LEU A 109 11.72 2.92 -2.79
CA LEU A 109 11.62 2.02 -1.65
C LEU A 109 12.94 1.92 -0.88
N ASP A 110 14.09 1.85 -1.55
CA ASP A 110 15.40 1.85 -0.89
C ASP A 110 15.60 3.10 -0.03
N ARG A 111 15.20 4.28 -0.54
CA ARG A 111 15.25 5.54 0.21
C ARG A 111 14.26 5.54 1.39
N ALA A 112 13.06 5.03 1.20
CA ALA A 112 12.06 4.92 2.27
C ALA A 112 12.55 3.98 3.39
N ASN A 113 13.20 2.87 3.03
CA ASN A 113 13.77 1.92 4.00
C ASN A 113 14.88 2.56 4.85
N LEU A 114 15.76 3.37 4.24
CA LEU A 114 16.79 4.12 4.98
C LEU A 114 16.20 5.16 5.95
N THR A 115 14.97 5.64 5.70
CA THR A 115 14.29 6.61 6.56
C THR A 115 13.49 5.93 7.68
N PHE A 116 13.10 4.67 7.46
CA PHE A 116 12.29 3.89 8.40
C PHE A 116 13.11 3.29 9.53
N LEU A 117 14.38 2.93 9.26
CA LEU A 117 15.35 2.42 10.24
C LEU A 117 15.99 3.57 11.04
#